data_AF-A0A517Y4X6-F1
#
_entry.id   AF-A0A517Y4X6-F1
#
_cell.length_a   1.000
_cell.length_b   1.000
_cell.length_c   1.000
_cell.angle_alpha   90.00
_cell.angle_beta   90.00
_cell.angle_gamma   90.00
#
_symmetry.space_group_name_H-M   'P 1'
#
loop_
_entity.id
_entity.type
_entity.pdbx_description
1 polymer ?
#
loop_
_entity_poly.entity_id
_entity_poly.type
_entity_poly.pdbx_seq_one_letter_code
_entity_poly.pdbx_strand_id
1 'polypeptide(L)'
;MTNPYESPVSASEAPAESPITDALIVRMIAGEETREVLIEDVSDVLLYGRKHSCKLTGSVAQTAMEAGFEPVAYQSVLWWCVISCPLIPLSTCIVLTRTDVGDVGGEAYRVLPIARDSSQIATHFAFTLGFLLGAMILLPALIWLGWRLMEHR
;
A
#
# COMPACT_ATOMS: atom_id res chain seq x y z
N MET A 1 -2.21 17.70 18.33
CA MET A 1 -1.29 16.70 17.76
C MET A 1 -1.37 16.83 16.26
N THR A 2 -0.33 17.32 15.61
CA THR A 2 -0.23 17.45 14.15
C THR A 2 0.00 16.08 13.55
N ASN A 3 -0.72 15.72 12.49
CA ASN A 3 -0.57 14.44 11.83
C ASN A 3 0.83 14.37 11.17
N PRO A 4 1.72 13.40 11.52
CA PRO A 4 3.06 13.31 10.94
C PRO A 4 3.06 12.98 9.43
N TYR A 5 1.89 12.70 8.86
CA TYR A 5 1.70 12.39 7.44
C TYR A 5 1.24 13.58 6.60
N GLU A 6 0.99 14.76 7.18
CA GLU A 6 0.66 15.96 6.41
C GLU A 6 1.91 16.65 5.86
N SER A 7 2.13 16.55 4.54
CA SER A 7 3.02 17.41 3.77
C SER A 7 2.19 18.30 2.82
N PRO A 8 2.62 19.54 2.51
CA PRO A 8 1.87 20.43 1.61
C PRO A 8 1.92 19.91 0.17
N VAL A 9 0.77 19.53 -0.39
CA VAL A 9 0.65 19.02 -1.76
C VAL A 9 0.32 20.17 -2.71
N SER A 10 1.30 20.61 -3.49
CA SER A 10 1.03 21.37 -4.72
C SER A 10 0.56 20.39 -5.79
N ALA A 11 -0.71 20.50 -6.16
CA ALA A 11 -1.31 19.77 -7.27
C ALA A 11 -0.70 20.24 -8.60
N SER A 12 -0.01 19.34 -9.30
CA SER A 12 0.27 19.48 -10.73
C SER A 12 0.05 18.10 -11.37
N GLU A 13 -1.04 17.97 -12.11
CA GLU A 13 -1.29 16.83 -12.98
C GLU A 13 -0.24 16.79 -14.10
N ALA A 14 0.44 15.66 -14.25
CA ALA A 14 1.30 15.33 -15.38
C ALA A 14 1.10 13.84 -15.76
N PRO A 15 1.31 13.46 -17.04
CA PRO A 15 0.69 12.28 -17.66
C PRO A 15 1.38 10.94 -17.32
N ALA A 16 0.66 9.86 -17.66
CA ALA A 16 0.92 8.44 -17.35
C ALA A 16 2.18 7.82 -17.99
N GLU A 17 3.35 8.27 -17.56
CA GLU A 17 4.55 7.42 -17.53
C GLU A 17 4.59 6.67 -16.19
N SER A 18 5.25 5.50 -16.13
CA SER A 18 5.50 4.85 -14.84
C SER A 18 6.14 5.89 -13.90
N PRO A 19 5.54 6.19 -12.73
CA PRO A 19 6.11 7.17 -11.81
C PRO A 19 7.49 6.74 -11.29
N ILE A 20 7.86 5.48 -11.53
CA ILE A 20 9.13 4.88 -11.15
C ILE A 20 10.12 5.01 -12.30
N THR A 21 11.13 5.87 -12.12
CA THR A 21 12.25 6.07 -13.05
C THR A 21 13.57 5.75 -12.36
N ASP A 22 14.60 5.38 -13.12
CA ASP A 22 15.92 5.07 -12.58
C ASP A 22 16.52 6.22 -11.75
N ALA A 23 16.36 7.46 -12.22
CA ALA A 23 16.80 8.65 -11.50
C ALA A 23 16.09 8.81 -10.14
N LEU A 24 14.80 8.52 -10.09
CA LEU A 24 14.03 8.53 -8.84
C LEU A 24 14.56 7.48 -7.87
N ILE A 25 14.82 6.26 -8.36
CA ILE A 25 15.31 5.16 -7.54
C ILE A 25 16.70 5.47 -6.96
N VAL A 26 17.59 6.04 -7.76
CA VAL A 26 18.92 6.46 -7.28
C VAL A 26 18.78 7.51 -6.16
N ARG A 27 17.89 8.50 -6.31
CA ARG A 27 17.61 9.49 -5.26
C ARG A 27 17.04 8.86 -3.99
N MET A 28 16.13 7.89 -4.15
CA MET A 28 15.58 7.14 -3.02
C MET A 28 16.66 6.32 -2.30
N ILE A 29 17.56 5.66 -3.02
CA ILE A 29 18.68 4.92 -2.42
C ILE A 29 19.61 5.88 -1.67
N ALA A 30 19.85 7.08 -2.20
CA ALA A 30 20.60 8.13 -1.51
C ALA A 30 19.88 8.72 -0.28
N GLY A 31 18.59 8.40 -0.09
CA GLY A 31 17.78 8.85 1.05
C GLY A 31 17.08 10.19 0.84
N GLU A 32 17.15 10.77 -0.36
CA GLU A 32 16.58 12.09 -0.64
C GLU A 32 15.05 12.07 -0.59
N GLU A 33 14.45 12.94 0.25
CA GLU A 33 12.99 13.10 0.38
C GLU A 33 12.24 11.82 0.78
N THR A 34 12.98 10.80 1.22
CA THR A 34 12.42 9.51 1.65
C THR A 34 12.16 9.46 3.14
N ARG A 35 11.33 8.51 3.55
CA ARG A 35 11.11 8.12 4.95
C ARG A 35 11.42 6.64 5.09
N GLU A 36 11.95 6.25 6.24
CA GLU A 36 12.04 4.83 6.60
C GLU A 36 10.78 4.46 7.37
N VAL A 37 10.13 3.38 6.94
CA VAL A 37 8.90 2.85 7.55
C VAL A 37 9.18 1.42 7.93
N LEU A 38 8.96 1.10 9.20
CA LEU A 38 9.05 -0.24 9.73
C LEU A 38 7.64 -0.70 10.06
N ILE A 39 7.19 -1.77 9.41
CA ILE A 39 5.86 -2.34 9.64
C ILE A 39 6.04 -3.59 10.51
N GLU A 40 5.87 -3.40 11.82
CA GLU A 40 5.96 -4.45 12.85
C GLU A 40 4.60 -5.01 13.27
N ASP A 41 3.52 -4.24 13.08
CA ASP A 41 2.19 -4.56 13.60
C ASP A 41 1.12 -4.48 12.50
N VAL A 42 -0.05 -5.07 12.78
CA VAL A 42 -1.21 -5.10 11.88
C VAL A 42 -1.87 -3.72 11.70
N SER A 43 -1.41 -2.69 12.44
CA SER A 43 -1.97 -1.35 12.42
C SER A 43 -1.68 -0.56 11.16
N ASP A 44 -0.63 -0.90 10.41
CA ASP A 44 -0.29 -0.22 9.15
C ASP A 44 0.03 -1.23 8.07
N VAL A 45 -0.37 -0.94 6.83
CA VAL A 45 -0.11 -1.84 5.70
C VAL A 45 0.12 -1.07 4.42
N LEU A 46 1.03 -1.59 3.59
CA LEU A 46 1.24 -1.16 2.21
C LEU A 46 0.41 -2.04 1.27
N LEU A 47 -0.62 -1.48 0.66
CA LEU A 47 -1.49 -2.19 -0.28
C LEU A 47 -1.42 -1.63 -1.69
N TYR A 48 -1.79 -2.48 -2.66
CA TYR A 48 -1.89 -2.15 -4.09
C TYR A 48 -0.57 -2.00 -4.86
N GLY A 49 0.54 -2.44 -4.25
CA GLY A 49 1.90 -2.53 -4.80
C GLY A 49 2.03 -3.16 -6.19
N ARG A 50 1.24 -4.18 -6.47
CA ARG A 50 1.54 -5.12 -7.56
C ARG A 50 1.25 -4.58 -8.97
N LYS A 51 0.36 -3.60 -9.12
CA LYS A 51 -0.02 -3.06 -10.45
C LYS A 51 1.05 -2.15 -11.04
N HIS A 52 1.84 -1.52 -10.19
CA HIS A 52 2.85 -0.53 -10.56
C HIS A 52 4.23 -0.95 -10.04
N SER A 53 4.50 -2.25 -9.99
CA SER A 53 5.81 -2.79 -9.64
C SER A 53 6.75 -2.79 -10.84
N CYS A 54 7.95 -2.29 -10.66
CA CYS A 54 9.04 -2.29 -11.62
C CYS A 54 10.20 -3.11 -11.05
N LYS A 55 10.67 -4.10 -11.81
CA LYS A 55 11.93 -4.78 -11.51
C LYS A 55 13.08 -3.92 -12.02
N LEU A 56 13.98 -3.56 -11.12
CA LEU A 56 15.16 -2.77 -11.45
C LEU A 56 16.14 -3.64 -12.24
N THR A 57 16.88 -3.05 -13.18
CA THR A 57 17.89 -3.76 -13.98
C THR A 57 19.18 -2.95 -14.10
N GLY A 58 20.25 -3.59 -14.57
CA GLY A 58 21.54 -2.95 -14.84
C GLY A 58 22.19 -2.35 -13.60
N SER A 59 22.79 -1.17 -13.76
CA SER A 59 23.53 -0.46 -12.71
C SER A 59 22.64 -0.04 -11.53
N VAL A 60 21.38 0.28 -11.79
CA VAL A 60 20.42 0.72 -10.75
C VAL A 60 20.06 -0.45 -9.84
N ALA A 61 19.84 -1.64 -10.40
CA ALA A 61 19.61 -2.86 -9.60
C ALA A 61 20.81 -3.19 -8.71
N GLN A 62 22.02 -3.09 -9.27
CA GLN A 62 23.24 -3.31 -8.52
C GLN A 62 23.39 -2.30 -7.38
N THR A 63 23.16 -1.01 -7.66
CA THR A 63 23.20 0.06 -6.65
C THR A 63 22.19 -0.18 -5.53
N ALA A 64 20.97 -0.61 -5.87
CA ALA A 64 19.94 -0.93 -4.89
C ALA A 64 20.38 -2.08 -3.96
N MET A 65 20.92 -3.16 -4.55
CA MET A 65 21.39 -4.32 -3.79
C MET A 65 22.59 -3.99 -2.90
N GLU A 66 23.55 -3.21 -3.40
CA GLU A 66 24.72 -2.75 -2.62
C GLU A 66 24.31 -1.88 -1.43
N ALA A 67 23.20 -1.14 -1.57
CA ALA A 67 22.62 -0.34 -0.50
C ALA A 67 21.65 -1.11 0.42
N GLY A 68 21.52 -2.43 0.26
CA GLY A 68 20.69 -3.27 1.13
C GLY A 68 19.19 -3.24 0.78
N PHE A 69 18.84 -2.97 -0.48
CA PHE A 69 17.46 -3.01 -0.97
C PHE A 69 17.22 -4.14 -1.96
N GLU A 70 15.97 -4.61 -2.05
CA GLU A 70 15.54 -5.47 -3.14
C GLU A 70 15.59 -4.71 -4.48
N PRO A 71 15.96 -5.35 -5.59
CA PRO A 71 15.97 -4.72 -6.92
C PRO A 71 14.55 -4.64 -7.50
N VAL A 72 13.58 -4.25 -6.70
CA VAL A 72 12.17 -4.10 -7.06
C VAL A 72 11.65 -2.83 -6.39
N ALA A 73 11.04 -1.96 -7.18
CA ALA A 73 10.33 -0.79 -6.68
C ALA A 73 8.86 -0.89 -7.05
N TYR A 74 7.97 -0.40 -6.20
CA TYR A 74 6.55 -0.43 -6.49
C TYR A 74 5.80 0.74 -5.86
N GLN A 75 4.72 1.17 -6.51
CA GLN A 75 3.80 2.15 -5.93
C GLN A 75 2.81 1.45 -5.01
N SER A 76 2.65 1.95 -3.79
CA SER A 76 1.73 1.41 -2.80
C SER A 76 0.96 2.54 -2.10
N VAL A 77 -0.15 2.22 -1.47
CA VAL A 77 -0.84 3.13 -0.55
C VAL A 77 -0.58 2.63 0.87
N LEU A 78 -0.07 3.52 1.70
CA LEU A 78 0.03 3.30 3.14
C LEU A 78 -1.35 3.51 3.76
N TRP A 79 -1.86 2.49 4.43
CA TRP A 79 -3.13 2.51 5.13
C TRP A 79 -2.91 2.36 6.61
N TRP A 80 -3.68 3.12 7.38
CA TRP A 80 -3.96 2.79 8.76
C TRP A 80 -5.08 1.74 8.81
N CYS A 81 -4.82 0.69 9.57
CA CYS A 81 -5.67 -0.47 9.76
C CYS A 81 -6.22 -0.54 11.18
N VAL A 82 -7.45 -1.02 11.28
CA VAL A 82 -7.96 -1.59 12.54
C VAL A 82 -7.96 -3.11 12.36
N ILE A 83 -7.12 -3.78 13.14
CA ILE A 83 -6.84 -5.22 12.99
C ILE A 83 -6.26 -5.46 11.60
N SER A 84 -7.03 -6.01 10.66
CA SER A 84 -6.59 -6.28 9.28
C SER A 84 -7.46 -5.57 8.25
N CYS A 85 -8.28 -4.60 8.70
CA CYS A 85 -9.13 -3.82 7.82
C CYS A 85 -8.47 -2.46 7.55
N PRO A 86 -7.94 -2.22 6.35
CA PRO A 86 -7.46 -0.90 5.93
C PRO A 86 -8.64 0.08 5.88
N LEU A 87 -8.59 1.09 6.77
CA LEU A 87 -9.68 2.06 6.95
C LEU A 87 -9.31 3.43 6.42
N ILE A 88 -8.14 3.94 6.78
CA ILE A 88 -7.75 5.32 6.48
C ILE A 88 -6.52 5.29 5.57
N PRO A 89 -6.65 5.71 4.31
CA PRO A 89 -5.50 5.86 3.43
C PRO A 89 -4.69 7.07 3.88
N LEU A 90 -3.45 6.83 4.29
CA LEU A 90 -2.53 7.84 4.82
C LEU A 90 -1.77 8.54 3.68
N SER A 91 -1.13 7.78 2.80
CA SER A 91 -0.32 8.33 1.71
C SER A 91 -0.17 7.34 0.55
N THR A 92 0.03 7.85 -0.67
CA THR A 92 0.51 7.05 -1.80
C THR A 92 2.03 7.22 -1.88
N CYS A 93 2.77 6.13 -2.02
CA CYS A 93 4.23 6.14 -1.97
C CYS A 93 4.84 5.22 -3.03
N ILE A 94 6.07 5.53 -3.47
CA ILE A 94 6.96 4.54 -4.06
C ILE A 94 7.73 3.85 -2.94
N VAL A 95 7.91 2.54 -3.03
CA VAL A 95 8.46 1.69 -1.97
C VAL A 95 9.67 0.92 -2.50
N LEU A 96 10.74 0.92 -1.70
CA LEU A 96 11.87 0.00 -1.80
C LEU A 96 11.92 -0.86 -0.53
N THR A 97 11.87 -2.17 -0.71
CA THR A 97 11.99 -3.12 0.41
C THR A 97 13.44 -3.26 0.81
N ARG A 98 13.70 -3.22 2.11
CA ARG A 98 15.04 -3.31 2.69
C ARG A 98 15.34 -4.77 3.05
N THR A 99 16.51 -5.28 2.67
CA THR A 99 16.92 -6.69 2.84
C THR A 99 17.88 -6.91 4.01
N ASP A 100 18.50 -5.85 4.52
CA ASP A 100 19.48 -5.89 5.63
C ASP A 100 18.84 -5.79 7.03
N VAL A 101 17.51 -5.78 7.10
CA VAL A 101 16.77 -5.75 8.35
C VAL A 101 16.88 -7.15 8.95
N GLY A 102 17.61 -7.28 10.05
CA GLY A 102 17.81 -8.56 10.74
C GLY A 102 16.51 -9.15 11.30
N ASP A 103 16.62 -9.88 12.41
CA ASP A 103 15.49 -10.61 13.05
C ASP A 103 14.51 -9.66 13.79
N VAL A 104 14.23 -8.49 13.21
CA VAL A 104 13.42 -7.41 13.78
C VAL A 104 11.94 -7.60 13.43
N GLY A 105 11.41 -8.82 13.53
CA GLY A 105 9.97 -9.12 13.57
C GLY A 105 9.03 -8.52 12.50
N GLY A 106 9.52 -7.87 11.45
CA GLY A 106 8.73 -7.03 10.55
C GLY A 106 9.50 -6.62 9.30
N GLU A 107 8.82 -5.97 8.36
CA GLU A 107 9.40 -5.54 7.09
C GLU A 107 9.76 -4.05 7.15
N ALA A 108 11.01 -3.70 6.84
CA ALA A 108 11.41 -2.31 6.71
C ALA A 108 11.44 -1.88 5.24
N TYR A 109 10.99 -0.66 5.03
CA TYR A 109 10.87 -0.07 3.73
C TYR A 109 11.44 1.32 3.72
N ARG A 110 12.00 1.71 2.57
CA ARG A 110 12.21 3.11 2.24
C ARG A 110 11.10 3.57 1.32
N VAL A 111 10.41 4.62 1.73
CA VAL A 111 9.25 5.13 1.02
C VAL A 111 9.45 6.57 0.57
N LEU A 112 8.97 6.89 -0.63
CA LEU A 112 8.90 8.23 -1.17
C LEU A 112 7.42 8.60 -1.36
N PRO A 113 6.88 9.57 -0.59
CA PRO A 113 5.52 10.06 -0.80
C PRO A 113 5.37 10.69 -2.19
N ILE A 114 4.28 10.35 -2.89
CA ILE A 114 3.94 10.92 -4.19
C ILE A 114 2.54 11.53 -4.15
N ALA A 115 2.14 12.15 -5.27
CA ALA A 115 0.77 12.64 -5.43
C ALA A 115 -0.24 11.51 -5.15
N ARG A 116 -1.30 11.86 -4.41
CA ARG A 116 -2.30 10.90 -3.94
C ARG A 116 -3.03 10.26 -5.13
N ASP A 117 -2.91 8.95 -5.26
CA ASP A 117 -3.65 8.18 -6.26
C ASP A 117 -5.04 7.83 -5.72
N SER A 118 -6.00 8.73 -6.00
CA SER A 118 -7.39 8.56 -5.59
C SER A 118 -8.08 7.36 -6.23
N SER A 119 -7.55 6.81 -7.33
CA SER A 119 -8.19 5.71 -8.06
C SER A 119 -8.09 4.39 -7.28
N GLN A 120 -6.93 4.11 -6.67
CA GLN A 120 -6.72 2.93 -5.83
C GLN A 120 -7.54 3.01 -4.55
N ILE A 121 -7.60 4.20 -3.94
CA ILE A 121 -8.40 4.47 -2.75
C ILE A 121 -9.88 4.28 -3.03
N ALA A 122 -10.38 4.86 -4.13
CA ALA A 122 -11.79 4.73 -4.53
C ALA A 122 -12.15 3.27 -4.83
N THR A 123 -11.26 2.53 -5.50
CA THR A 123 -11.47 1.11 -5.80
C THR A 123 -11.57 0.29 -4.52
N HIS A 124 -10.69 0.53 -3.54
CA HIS A 124 -10.76 -0.16 -2.24
C HIS A 124 -12.12 0.08 -1.56
N PHE A 125 -12.53 1.34 -1.40
CA PHE A 125 -13.80 1.64 -0.74
C PHE A 125 -15.02 1.11 -1.49
N ALA A 126 -15.00 1.11 -2.83
CA ALA A 126 -16.06 0.52 -3.62
C ALA A 126 -16.21 -0.99 -3.35
N PHE A 127 -15.09 -1.72 -3.29
CA PHE A 127 -15.07 -3.14 -2.94
C PHE A 127 -15.52 -3.39 -1.49
N THR A 128 -14.99 -2.64 -0.53
CA THR A 128 -15.36 -2.78 0.88
C THR A 128 -16.85 -2.51 1.09
N LEU A 129 -17.38 -1.44 0.51
CA LEU A 129 -18.80 -1.10 0.62
C LEU A 129 -19.67 -2.16 -0.05
N GLY A 130 -19.32 -2.60 -1.26
CA GLY A 130 -20.04 -3.65 -1.97
C GLY A 130 -20.07 -4.97 -1.19
N PHE A 131 -18.96 -5.36 -0.58
CA PHE A 131 -18.87 -6.54 0.27
C PHE A 131 -19.76 -6.42 1.52
N LEU A 132 -19.71 -5.29 2.22
CA LEU A 132 -20.54 -5.06 3.42
C LEU A 132 -22.04 -5.09 3.08
N LEU A 133 -22.45 -4.42 2.01
CA LEU A 133 -23.85 -4.44 1.55
C LEU A 133 -24.28 -5.85 1.15
N GLY A 134 -23.44 -6.59 0.43
CA GLY A 134 -23.69 -7.98 0.06
C GLY A 134 -23.88 -8.87 1.29
N ALA A 135 -23.00 -8.76 2.28
CA ALA A 135 -23.09 -9.52 3.52
C ALA A 135 -24.38 -9.18 4.31
N MET A 136 -24.74 -7.90 4.39
CA MET A 136 -25.96 -7.43 5.06
C MET A 136 -27.24 -7.96 4.42
N ILE A 137 -27.25 -8.23 3.11
CA ILE A 137 -28.42 -8.78 2.40
C ILE A 137 -28.41 -10.32 2.43
N LEU A 138 -27.26 -10.94 2.16
CA LEU A 138 -27.15 -12.38 1.98
C LEU A 138 -27.24 -13.14 3.30
N LEU A 139 -26.64 -12.63 4.39
CA LEU A 139 -26.68 -13.33 5.67
C LEU A 139 -28.12 -13.50 6.20
N PRO A 140 -28.97 -12.47 6.27
CA PRO A 140 -30.37 -12.65 6.67
C PRO A 140 -31.14 -13.58 5.74
N ALA A 141 -30.91 -13.50 4.43
CA ALA A 141 -31.57 -14.36 3.45
C ALA A 141 -31.21 -15.84 3.66
N LEU A 142 -29.94 -16.14 3.94
CA LEU A 142 -29.48 -17.50 4.23
C LEU A 142 -30.01 -18.02 5.57
N ILE A 143 -30.04 -17.18 6.60
CA ILE A 143 -30.63 -17.52 7.91
C ILE A 143 -32.11 -17.84 7.74
N TRP A 144 -32.85 -16.99 7.03
CA TRP A 144 -34.27 -17.19 6.76
C TRP A 144 -34.55 -18.45 5.95
N LEU A 145 -33.75 -18.72 4.90
CA LEU A 145 -33.87 -19.93 4.10
C LEU A 145 -33.57 -21.19 4.93
N GLY A 146 -32.52 -21.15 5.76
CA GLY A 146 -32.17 -22.24 6.66
C GLY A 146 -33.29 -22.54 7.66
N TRP A 147 -33.89 -21.50 8.24
CA TRP A 147 -35.06 -21.63 9.12
C TRP A 147 -36.22 -22.33 8.41
N ARG A 148 -36.57 -21.88 7.19
CA ARG A 148 -37.65 -22.48 6.39
C ARG A 148 -37.42 -23.96 6.09
N LEU A 149 -36.18 -24.35 5.81
CA LEU A 149 -35.86 -25.76 5.54
C LEU A 149 -35.99 -26.65 6.78
N MET A 150 -35.83 -26.10 7.99
CA MET A 150 -36.04 -26.84 9.24
C MET A 150 -37.52 -27.02 9.59
N GLU A 151 -38.39 -26.06 9.26
CA GLU A 151 -39.84 -26.17 9.51
C GLU A 151 -40.52 -27.30 8.71
N HIS A 152 -39.92 -27.72 7.60
CA HIS A 152 -40.47 -28.75 6.70
C HIS A 152 -39.86 -30.15 6.90
N ARG A 153 -39.06 -30.36 7.95
CA ARG A 153 -38.53 -31.68 8.35
C ARG A 153 -39.20 -32.16 9.63
#